data_AF-A0A4Q2QRS1-F1
#
_entry.id   AF-A0A4Q2QRS1-F1
#
_cell.length_a   1.000
_cell.length_b   1.000
_cell.length_c   1.000
_cell.angle_alpha   90.00
_cell.angle_beta   90.00
_cell.angle_gamma   90.00
#
_symmetry.space_group_name_H-M   'P 1'
#
loop_
_entity.id
_entity.type
_entity.pdbx_description
1 polymer ?
#
loop_
_entity_poly.entity_id
_entity_poly.type
_entity_poly.pdbx_seq_one_letter_code
_entity_poly.pdbx_strand_id
1 'polypeptide(L)'
;QQDATSISGKLRIDIPPGIAKSLLLPRLSEFLYLHPGIELELSSHDRPVDILHDGFDCVIRTGALPEDGVIARPLGKLTMVNCASPHYLTRFGYPQSPDDLTSHAIVRYTPHLGVHPLGFEVASVNGVQWFKSGGMLT
;
A
#
# COMPACT_ATOMS: atom_id res chain seq x y z
N GLN A 1 6.61 11.97 -40.73
CA GLN A 1 6.39 10.51 -40.89
C GLN A 1 6.51 9.92 -39.50
N GLN A 2 5.40 9.56 -38.86
CA GLN A 2 5.42 8.94 -37.54
C GLN A 2 5.72 7.46 -37.74
N ASP A 3 6.79 6.97 -37.11
CA ASP A 3 7.05 5.54 -37.02
C ASP A 3 5.88 4.88 -36.28
N ALA A 4 5.25 3.90 -36.94
CA ALA A 4 4.13 3.11 -36.41
C ALA A 4 4.50 2.27 -35.16
N THR A 5 5.72 2.43 -34.64
CA THR A 5 6.29 1.74 -33.47
C THR A 5 6.56 2.65 -32.28
N SER A 6 6.40 3.98 -32.41
CA SER A 6 6.57 4.88 -31.26
C SER A 6 5.32 4.87 -30.38
N ILE A 7 5.44 4.39 -29.15
CA ILE A 7 4.36 4.41 -28.15
C ILE A 7 4.07 5.87 -27.79
N SER A 8 2.81 6.29 -27.94
CA SER A 8 2.40 7.67 -27.67
C SER A 8 0.95 7.76 -27.20
N GLY A 9 0.62 8.85 -26.51
CA GLY A 9 -0.72 9.12 -25.99
C GLY A 9 -0.71 9.40 -24.49
N LYS A 10 -1.91 9.61 -23.94
CA LYS A 10 -2.11 9.87 -22.52
C LYS A 10 -2.22 8.56 -21.75
N LEU A 11 -1.53 8.46 -20.61
CA LEU A 11 -1.61 7.34 -19.69
C LEU A 11 -1.98 7.84 -18.29
N ARG A 12 -3.15 7.44 -17.79
CA ARG A 12 -3.69 7.78 -16.48
C ARG A 12 -3.49 6.65 -15.51
N ILE A 13 -2.71 6.89 -14.44
CA ILE A 13 -2.43 5.86 -13.44
C ILE A 13 -2.64 6.34 -12.00
N ASP A 14 -3.10 5.44 -11.13
CA ASP A 14 -3.11 5.66 -9.68
C ASP A 14 -2.21 4.66 -8.94
N ILE A 15 -1.38 5.17 -8.04
CA ILE A 15 -0.35 4.39 -7.34
C ILE A 15 -0.24 4.83 -5.86
N PRO A 16 -0.16 3.91 -4.88
CA PRO A 16 0.09 4.24 -3.48
C PRO A 16 1.33 5.12 -3.30
N PRO A 17 1.26 6.21 -2.48
CA PRO A 17 2.36 7.16 -2.31
C PRO A 17 3.71 6.52 -1.97
N GLY A 18 3.71 5.50 -1.11
CA GLY A 18 4.92 4.77 -0.74
C GLY A 18 5.57 4.08 -1.95
N ILE A 19 4.78 3.47 -2.83
CA ILE A 19 5.24 2.82 -4.06
C ILE A 19 5.69 3.85 -5.09
N ALA A 20 4.89 4.91 -5.30
CA ALA A 20 5.22 5.97 -6.24
C ALA A 20 6.59 6.59 -5.90
N LYS A 21 6.81 6.96 -4.64
CA LYS A 21 8.06 7.56 -4.16
C LYS A 21 9.25 6.62 -4.23
N SER A 22 9.07 5.33 -3.90
CA SER A 22 10.19 4.39 -3.79
C SER A 22 10.56 3.71 -5.11
N LEU A 23 9.61 3.49 -6.02
CA LEU A 23 9.81 2.67 -7.22
C LEU A 23 9.64 3.46 -8.53
N LEU A 24 8.57 4.25 -8.65
CA LEU A 24 8.22 4.93 -9.90
C LEU A 24 9.02 6.22 -10.09
N LEU A 25 8.88 7.19 -9.19
CA LEU A 25 9.46 8.54 -9.34
C LEU A 25 10.98 8.51 -9.58
N PRO A 26 11.78 7.65 -8.92
CA PRO A 26 13.21 7.57 -9.20
C PRO A 26 13.57 7.12 -10.63
N ARG A 27 12.65 6.48 -11.36
CA ARG A 27 12.81 5.96 -12.72
C ARG A 27 11.96 6.70 -13.76
N LEU A 28 11.21 7.71 -13.33
CA LEU A 28 10.24 8.39 -14.17
C LEU A 28 10.91 9.13 -15.33
N SER A 29 12.05 9.79 -15.06
CA SER A 29 12.81 10.49 -16.11
C SER A 29 13.33 9.55 -17.18
N GLU A 30 13.85 8.39 -16.79
CA GLU A 30 14.29 7.33 -17.71
C GLU A 30 13.13 6.81 -18.57
N PHE A 31 11.98 6.53 -17.94
CA PHE A 31 10.78 6.09 -18.66
C PHE A 31 10.31 7.11 -19.70
N LEU A 32 10.21 8.40 -19.33
CA LEU A 32 9.79 9.46 -20.25
C LEU A 32 10.82 9.74 -21.35
N TYR A 33 12.11 9.51 -21.07
CA TYR A 33 13.15 9.59 -22.09
C TYR A 33 13.03 8.47 -23.13
N LEU A 34 12.74 7.24 -22.68
CA LEU A 34 12.53 6.08 -23.56
C LEU A 34 11.20 6.16 -24.34
N HIS A 35 10.20 6.86 -23.80
CA HIS A 35 8.87 6.99 -24.39
C HIS A 35 8.40 8.45 -24.45
N PRO A 36 9.05 9.29 -25.28
CA PRO A 36 8.78 10.73 -25.31
C PRO A 36 7.39 11.10 -25.85
N GLY A 37 6.70 10.16 -26.50
CA GLY A 37 5.32 10.36 -26.96
C GLY A 37 4.26 10.16 -25.88
N ILE A 38 4.63 9.72 -24.68
CA ILE A 38 3.70 9.47 -23.57
C ILE A 38 3.52 10.74 -22.73
N GLU A 39 2.28 11.15 -22.53
CA GLU A 39 1.87 12.10 -21.50
C GLU A 39 1.36 11.33 -20.29
N LEU A 40 2.03 11.46 -19.14
CA LEU A 40 1.67 10.74 -17.93
C LEU A 40 0.82 11.61 -17.00
N GLU A 41 -0.40 11.18 -16.68
CA GLU A 41 -1.23 11.72 -15.60
C GLU A 41 -1.16 10.76 -14.40
N LEU A 42 -0.45 11.18 -13.34
CA LEU A 42 -0.22 10.40 -12.14
C LEU A 42 -1.09 10.91 -10.99
N SER A 43 -1.93 10.02 -10.47
CA SER A 43 -2.65 10.18 -9.20
C SER A 43 -2.00 9.31 -8.12
N SER A 44 -2.01 9.75 -6.86
CA SER A 44 -1.42 8.99 -5.77
C SER A 44 -2.18 9.13 -4.46
N HIS A 45 -2.94 8.08 -4.13
CA HIS A 45 -3.74 8.02 -2.93
C HIS A 45 -3.68 6.63 -2.28
N ASP A 46 -3.89 6.57 -0.97
CA ASP A 46 -4.03 5.31 -0.22
C ASP A 46 -5.46 4.76 -0.23
N ARG A 47 -6.43 5.52 -0.76
CA ARG A 47 -7.83 5.10 -0.87
C ARG A 47 -8.08 4.31 -2.16
N PRO A 48 -9.03 3.37 -2.16
CA PRO A 48 -9.55 2.79 -3.40
C PRO A 48 -10.05 3.89 -4.34
N VAL A 49 -9.87 3.67 -5.64
CA VAL A 49 -10.41 4.51 -6.72
C VAL A 49 -11.31 3.64 -7.58
N ASP A 50 -12.29 4.26 -8.24
CA ASP A 50 -13.11 3.54 -9.21
C ASP A 50 -12.39 3.59 -10.56
N ILE A 51 -11.71 2.49 -10.91
CA ILE A 51 -10.84 2.43 -12.09
C ILE A 51 -11.61 2.80 -13.37
N LEU A 52 -12.86 2.32 -13.49
CA LEU A 52 -13.67 2.52 -14.68
C LEU A 52 -14.30 3.92 -14.71
N HIS A 53 -14.92 4.36 -13.61
CA HIS A 53 -15.61 5.65 -13.57
C HIS A 53 -14.62 6.84 -13.54
N ASP A 54 -13.47 6.69 -12.88
CA ASP A 54 -12.45 7.75 -12.80
C ASP A 54 -11.55 7.80 -14.05
N GLY A 55 -11.72 6.84 -14.98
CA GLY A 55 -11.03 6.82 -16.27
C GLY A 55 -9.53 6.51 -16.16
N PHE A 56 -9.15 5.61 -15.25
CA PHE A 56 -7.77 5.13 -15.12
C PHE A 56 -7.47 4.02 -16.13
N ASP A 57 -6.32 4.10 -16.78
CA ASP A 57 -5.83 3.06 -17.70
C ASP A 57 -5.17 1.90 -16.93
N CYS A 58 -4.53 2.21 -15.80
CA CYS A 58 -3.85 1.24 -14.95
C CYS A 58 -3.79 1.72 -13.50
N VAL A 59 -3.88 0.80 -12.55
CA VAL A 59 -3.62 1.09 -11.13
C VAL A 59 -2.64 0.09 -10.55
N ILE A 60 -1.77 0.56 -9.67
CA ILE A 60 -0.92 -0.30 -8.85
C ILE A 60 -1.55 -0.37 -7.47
N ARG A 61 -1.79 -1.58 -6.95
CA ARG A 61 -2.41 -1.78 -5.63
C ARG A 61 -1.68 -2.85 -4.84
N THR A 62 -1.86 -2.76 -3.52
CA THR A 62 -1.38 -3.74 -2.55
C THR A 62 -2.58 -4.35 -1.86
N GLY A 63 -2.57 -5.66 -1.63
CA GLY A 63 -3.68 -6.37 -1.00
C GLY A 63 -4.45 -7.25 -1.98
N ALA A 64 -5.70 -7.56 -1.63
CA ALA A 64 -6.54 -8.45 -2.42
C ALA A 64 -6.85 -7.86 -3.81
N LEU A 65 -7.04 -8.75 -4.78
CA LEU A 65 -7.45 -8.37 -6.12
C LEU A 65 -8.91 -7.89 -6.10
N PRO A 66 -9.27 -6.86 -6.88
CA PRO A 66 -10.68 -6.55 -7.12
C PRO A 66 -11.38 -7.75 -7.75
N GLU A 67 -12.62 -8.04 -7.34
CA GLU A 67 -13.29 -9.26 -7.75
C GLU A 67 -13.78 -9.23 -9.21
N ASP A 68 -14.03 -8.06 -9.83
CA ASP A 68 -14.61 -7.97 -11.18
C ASP A 68 -14.01 -6.88 -12.08
N GLY A 69 -14.02 -7.14 -13.40
CA GLY A 69 -13.85 -6.12 -14.46
C GLY A 69 -12.43 -5.66 -14.78
N VAL A 70 -11.40 -6.21 -14.11
CA VAL A 70 -10.00 -5.81 -14.32
C VAL A 70 -9.07 -6.98 -14.54
N ILE A 71 -8.04 -6.78 -15.38
CA ILE A 71 -6.95 -7.73 -15.53
C ILE A 71 -5.89 -7.41 -14.47
N ALA A 72 -5.70 -8.32 -13.52
CA ALA A 72 -4.67 -8.19 -12.51
C ALA A 72 -3.37 -8.90 -12.91
N ARG A 73 -2.24 -8.22 -12.74
CA ARG A 73 -0.90 -8.80 -12.92
C ARG A 73 -0.08 -8.64 -11.63
N PRO A 74 0.46 -9.72 -11.05
CA PRO A 74 1.33 -9.61 -9.88
C PRO A 74 2.64 -8.92 -10.26
N LEU A 75 2.99 -7.86 -9.53
CA LEU A 75 4.26 -7.13 -9.69
C LEU A 75 5.33 -7.53 -8.67
N GLY A 76 4.91 -8.10 -7.53
CA GLY A 76 5.82 -8.51 -6.46
C GLY A 76 5.09 -8.74 -5.14
N LYS A 77 5.86 -8.93 -4.07
CA LYS A 77 5.36 -9.06 -2.70
C LYS A 77 5.95 -7.95 -1.84
N LEU A 78 5.11 -7.30 -1.03
CA LEU A 78 5.54 -6.37 0.00
C LEU A 78 5.52 -7.09 1.35
N THR A 79 6.62 -6.99 2.10
CA THR A 79 6.71 -7.57 3.44
C THR A 79 6.32 -6.51 4.46
N MET A 80 5.30 -6.78 5.25
CA MET A 80 4.94 -5.97 6.41
C MET A 80 5.72 -6.46 7.62
N VAL A 81 6.30 -5.53 8.38
CA VAL A 81 7.01 -5.83 9.62
C VAL A 81 6.46 -4.98 10.75
N ASN A 82 6.37 -5.58 11.94
CA ASN A 82 6.06 -4.86 13.15
C ASN A 82 7.34 -4.29 13.75
N CYS A 83 7.29 -3.03 14.16
CA CYS A 83 8.44 -2.36 14.76
C CYS A 83 8.00 -1.49 15.94
N ALA A 84 8.94 -1.30 16.85
CA ALA A 84 8.82 -0.37 17.96
C ALA A 84 10.18 0.31 18.16
N SER A 85 10.17 1.52 18.72
CA SER A 85 11.42 2.23 18.98
C SER A 85 12.23 1.52 20.08
N PRO A 86 13.57 1.56 20.04
CA PRO A 86 14.40 0.97 21.09
C PRO A 86 14.07 1.52 22.49
N HIS A 87 13.77 2.82 22.58
CA HIS A 87 13.37 3.47 23.83
C HIS A 87 12.06 2.91 24.39
N TYR A 88 11.06 2.68 23.53
CA TYR A 88 9.81 2.06 23.93
C TYR A 88 10.04 0.64 24.48
N LEU A 89 10.82 -0.18 23.77
CA LEU A 89 11.10 -1.57 24.15
C LEU A 89 11.93 -1.67 25.43
N THR A 90 12.80 -0.68 25.70
CA THR A 90 13.55 -0.60 26.97
C THR A 90 12.61 -0.37 28.17
N ARG A 91 11.56 0.43 27.98
CA ARG A 91 10.61 0.79 29.05
C ARG A 91 9.51 -0.24 29.25
N PHE A 92 9.03 -0.85 28.16
CA PHE A 92 7.84 -1.70 28.17
C PHE A 92 8.13 -3.18 27.85
N GLY A 93 9.38 -3.53 27.55
CA GLY A 93 9.78 -4.89 27.18
C GLY A 93 9.49 -5.23 25.71
N TYR A 94 9.91 -6.43 25.31
CA TYR A 94 9.63 -7.01 24.00
C TYR A 94 8.44 -7.98 24.11
N PRO A 95 7.37 -7.82 23.30
CA PRO A 95 6.31 -8.81 23.25
C PRO A 95 6.88 -10.14 22.74
N GLN A 96 6.63 -11.23 23.47
CA GLN A 96 7.03 -12.59 23.09
C GLN A 96 5.89 -13.34 22.40
N SER A 97 4.65 -12.88 22.59
CA SER A 97 3.45 -13.41 21.97
C SER A 97 2.46 -12.29 21.61
N PRO A 98 1.51 -12.53 20.70
CA PRO A 98 0.45 -11.55 20.40
C PRO A 98 -0.42 -11.17 21.60
N ASP A 99 -0.56 -12.05 22.60
CA ASP A 99 -1.33 -11.74 23.83
C ASP A 99 -0.68 -10.63 24.68
N ASP A 100 0.64 -10.50 24.61
CA ASP A 100 1.39 -9.45 25.30
C ASP A 100 1.02 -8.04 24.79
N LEU A 101 0.46 -7.95 23.57
CA LEU A 101 0.05 -6.68 22.98
C LEU A 101 -1.02 -5.95 23.80
N THR A 102 -1.74 -6.64 24.68
CA THR A 102 -2.68 -6.02 25.64
C THR A 102 -2.00 -5.01 26.57
N SER A 103 -0.71 -5.20 26.87
CA SER A 103 0.10 -4.31 27.72
C SER A 103 0.97 -3.33 26.91
N HIS A 104 0.83 -3.33 25.58
CA HIS A 104 1.57 -2.45 24.68
C HIS A 104 0.63 -1.47 23.98
N ALA A 105 1.13 -0.24 23.80
CA ALA A 105 0.47 0.74 22.97
C ALA A 105 0.68 0.43 21.49
N ILE A 106 -0.39 0.57 20.71
CA ILE A 106 -0.40 0.32 19.27
C ILE A 106 -0.71 1.62 18.52
N VAL A 107 0.15 1.95 17.55
CA VAL A 107 -0.13 2.98 16.56
C VAL A 107 -0.77 2.31 15.35
N ARG A 108 -1.99 2.73 15.01
CA ARG A 108 -2.73 2.17 13.87
C ARG A 108 -2.74 3.14 12.71
N TYR A 109 -2.58 2.59 11.51
CA TYR A 109 -2.90 3.28 10.28
C TYR A 109 -4.30 2.84 9.84
N THR A 110 -5.22 3.77 9.65
CA THR A 110 -6.56 3.51 9.11
C THR A 110 -6.92 4.58 8.08
N PRO A 111 -7.45 4.19 6.90
CA PRO A 111 -7.97 5.14 5.93
C PRO A 111 -9.29 5.78 6.41
N HIS A 112 -9.98 5.16 7.37
CA HIS A 112 -11.25 5.63 7.93
C HIS A 112 -11.13 5.81 9.44
N LEU A 113 -11.11 7.08 9.88
CA LEU A 113 -11.12 7.43 11.29
C LEU A 113 -12.47 7.02 11.93
N GLY A 114 -12.44 6.67 13.21
CA GLY A 114 -13.64 6.25 13.97
C GLY A 114 -14.04 4.79 13.79
N VAL A 115 -13.38 4.05 12.88
CA VAL A 115 -13.49 2.59 12.83
C VAL A 115 -12.53 2.01 13.88
N HIS A 116 -13.08 1.33 14.87
CA HIS A 116 -12.30 0.61 15.87
C HIS A 116 -12.13 -0.85 15.43
N PRO A 117 -10.93 -1.27 14.98
CA PRO A 117 -10.69 -2.66 14.64
C PRO A 117 -10.84 -3.55 15.88
N LEU A 118 -11.24 -4.81 15.65
CA LEU A 118 -11.46 -5.82 16.69
C LEU A 118 -10.22 -6.11 17.53
N GLY A 119 -9.03 -5.77 17.03
CA GLY A 119 -7.76 -6.03 17.70
C GLY A 119 -6.55 -5.79 16.80
N PHE A 120 -5.45 -6.45 17.14
CA PHE A 120 -4.26 -6.60 16.30
C PHE A 120 -4.43 -7.86 15.44
N GLU A 121 -4.24 -7.71 14.12
CA GLU A 121 -4.39 -8.80 13.16
C GLU A 121 -3.10 -9.62 13.08
N VAL A 122 -3.22 -10.95 13.18
CA VAL A 122 -2.11 -11.89 12.99
C VAL A 122 -2.51 -12.91 11.92
N ALA A 123 -1.85 -12.82 10.76
CA ALA A 123 -2.01 -13.79 9.69
C ALA A 123 -1.16 -15.05 9.97
N SER A 124 -1.77 -16.22 9.83
CA SER A 124 -1.14 -17.53 9.96
C SER A 124 -1.50 -18.45 8.79
N VAL A 125 -0.88 -19.62 8.71
CA VAL A 125 -1.26 -20.67 7.74
C VAL A 125 -2.72 -21.13 7.89
N ASN A 126 -3.31 -20.98 9.07
CA ASN A 126 -4.69 -21.37 9.37
C ASN A 126 -5.69 -20.21 9.18
N GLY A 127 -5.26 -19.10 8.60
CA GLY A 127 -6.05 -17.88 8.42
C GLY A 127 -5.66 -16.78 9.41
N VAL A 128 -6.56 -15.81 9.56
CA VAL A 128 -6.35 -14.59 10.32
C VAL A 128 -6.93 -14.72 11.72
N GLN A 129 -6.14 -14.41 12.74
CA GLN A 129 -6.57 -14.32 14.14
C GLN A 129 -6.46 -12.88 14.65
N TRP A 130 -7.36 -12.51 15.56
CA TRP A 130 -7.42 -11.17 16.14
C TRP A 130 -7.09 -11.23 17.63
N PHE A 131 -6.11 -10.43 18.05
CA PHE A 131 -5.67 -10.34 19.44
C PHE A 131 -6.06 -8.99 20.03
N LYS A 132 -6.49 -8.98 21.30
CA LYS A 132 -6.67 -7.71 22.01
C LYS A 132 -5.33 -6.99 22.09
N SER A 133 -5.35 -5.69 21.96
CA SER A 133 -4.17 -4.86 22.14
C SER A 133 -4.48 -3.71 23.07
N GLY A 134 -3.44 -3.16 23.70
CA GLY A 134 -3.56 -2.00 24.56
C GLY A 134 -4.11 -0.78 23.82
N GLY A 135 -4.68 0.13 24.61
CA GLY A 135 -5.07 1.47 24.16
C GLY A 135 -3.87 2.43 24.07
N MET A 136 -4.17 3.70 23.76
CA MET A 136 -3.19 4.79 23.64
C MET A 136 -2.20 4.84 24.82
N LEU A 137 -0.95 5.23 24.52
CA LEU A 137 -0.05 5.81 25.52
C LEU A 137 -0.74 7.05 26.10
N THR A 138 -1.14 7.01 27.36
CA THR A 138 -1.30 8.22 28.19
C THR A 138 0.00 8.50 28.91
#